data_AF-A0A830GNQ5-F1
#
_entry.id   AF-A0A830GNQ5-F1
#
_cell.length_a   1.000
_cell.length_b   1.000
_cell.length_c   1.000
_cell.angle_alpha   90.00
_cell.angle_beta   90.00
_cell.angle_gamma   90.00
#
_symmetry.space_group_name_H-M   'P 1'
#
loop_
_entity.id
_entity.type
_entity.pdbx_description
1 polymer ?
#
loop_
_entity_poly.entity_id
_entity_poly.type
_entity_poly.pdbx_seq_one_letter_code
_entity_poly.pdbx_strand_id
1 'polypeptide(L)'
;MVPRADPRSRETKEESSKGRRKESQSKMALYESIAFALFALVTVGSAAGVVLVRDVWHSALLLGVSLVSVAVFYIMNQAAFVATMQILVYVGGVLILITFAVMLTREDESVVEVTP
;
A
#
# COMPACT_ATOMS: atom_id res chain seq x y z
N MET A 1 17.43 -28.35 53.78
CA MET A 1 16.73 -29.26 52.84
C MET A 1 16.50 -28.49 51.54
N VAL A 2 17.38 -28.62 50.54
CA VAL A 2 17.22 -27.89 49.25
C VAL A 2 16.24 -28.69 48.38
N PRO A 3 15.08 -28.13 47.97
CA PRO A 3 14.16 -28.81 47.08
C PRO A 3 14.84 -29.08 45.73
N ARG A 4 15.02 -30.35 45.35
CA ARG A 4 15.47 -30.74 44.01
C ARG A 4 14.35 -30.41 43.02
N ALA A 5 14.53 -29.38 42.19
CA ALA A 5 13.64 -29.12 41.06
C ALA A 5 13.72 -30.30 40.07
N ASP A 6 12.57 -30.86 39.70
CA ASP A 6 12.46 -31.95 38.73
C ASP A 6 12.85 -31.45 37.32
N PRO A 7 13.89 -32.01 36.67
CA PRO A 7 14.33 -31.60 35.33
C PRO A 7 13.24 -31.69 34.26
N ARG A 8 12.27 -32.60 34.36
CA ARG A 8 11.17 -32.73 33.37
C ARG A 8 10.19 -31.55 33.36
N SER A 9 10.08 -30.85 34.49
CA SER A 9 9.23 -29.65 34.60
C SER A 9 9.78 -28.45 33.84
N ARG A 10 11.08 -28.46 33.51
CA ARG A 10 11.73 -27.40 32.72
C ARG A 10 11.53 -27.61 31.22
N GLU A 11 11.63 -28.85 30.75
CA GLU A 11 11.45 -29.21 29.34
C GLU A 11 10.01 -28.94 28.85
N THR A 12 9.01 -29.31 29.66
CA THR A 12 7.58 -29.04 29.37
C THR A 12 7.23 -27.55 29.30
N LYS A 13 7.89 -26.71 30.11
CA LYS A 13 7.68 -25.25 30.11
C LYS A 13 8.37 -24.56 28.91
N GLU A 14 9.48 -25.11 28.45
CA GLU A 14 10.20 -24.63 27.26
C GLU A 14 9.45 -24.97 25.95
N GLU A 15 8.89 -26.17 25.82
CA GLU A 15 8.08 -26.56 24.66
C GLU A 15 6.80 -25.72 24.52
N SER A 16 6.10 -25.49 25.64
CA SER A 16 4.89 -24.65 25.67
C SER A 16 5.18 -23.18 25.29
N SER A 17 6.33 -22.65 25.71
CA SER A 17 6.79 -21.31 25.34
C SER A 17 7.17 -21.22 23.86
N LYS A 18 7.84 -22.25 23.33
CA LYS A 18 8.27 -22.32 21.92
C LYS A 18 7.09 -22.48 20.95
N GLY A 19 6.06 -23.23 21.33
CA GLY A 19 4.80 -23.36 20.57
C GLY A 19 4.06 -22.01 20.44
N ARG A 20 3.87 -21.28 21.55
CA ARG A 20 3.25 -19.94 21.53
C ARG A 20 4.03 -18.91 20.70
N ARG A 21 5.37 -18.98 20.71
CA ARG A 21 6.22 -18.07 19.90
C ARG A 21 6.08 -18.34 18.39
N LYS A 22 6.05 -19.60 17.97
CA LYS A 22 5.83 -19.98 16.55
C LYS A 22 4.44 -19.58 16.07
N GLU A 23 3.41 -19.81 16.88
CA GLU A 23 2.04 -19.43 16.54
C GLU A 23 1.90 -17.90 16.42
N SER A 24 2.50 -17.14 17.34
CA SER A 24 2.53 -15.69 17.29
C SER A 24 3.29 -15.14 16.08
N GLN A 25 4.45 -15.72 15.74
CA GLN A 25 5.18 -15.35 14.53
C GLN A 25 4.40 -15.63 13.24
N SER A 26 3.72 -16.78 13.16
CA SER A 26 2.92 -17.14 11.99
C SER A 26 1.76 -16.16 11.77
N LYS A 27 1.07 -15.77 12.86
CA LYS A 27 -0.01 -14.77 12.80
C LYS A 27 0.49 -13.41 12.29
N MET A 28 1.63 -12.93 12.78
CA MET A 28 2.22 -11.66 12.32
C MET A 28 2.56 -11.69 10.82
N ALA A 29 3.17 -12.76 10.34
CA ALA A 29 3.51 -12.93 8.92
C ALA A 29 2.26 -13.03 8.02
N LEU A 30 1.19 -13.65 8.51
CA LEU A 30 -0.09 -13.71 7.81
C LEU A 30 -0.72 -12.32 7.67
N TYR A 31 -0.72 -11.50 8.72
CA TYR A 31 -1.26 -10.14 8.65
C TYR A 31 -0.52 -9.28 7.62
N GLU A 32 0.81 -9.36 7.59
CA GLU A 32 1.63 -8.67 6.60
C GLU A 32 1.30 -9.12 5.17
N SER A 33 1.18 -10.44 4.95
CA SER A 33 0.84 -11.01 3.63
C SER A 33 -0.54 -10.56 3.15
N ILE A 34 -1.53 -10.53 4.06
CA ILE A 34 -2.88 -10.07 3.75
C ILE A 34 -2.87 -8.58 3.40
N ALA A 35 -2.18 -7.76 4.20
CA ALA A 35 -2.04 -6.33 3.91
C ALA A 35 -1.37 -6.10 2.54
N PHE A 36 -0.31 -6.86 2.23
CA PHE A 36 0.40 -6.78 0.96
C PHE A 36 -0.53 -7.11 -0.22
N ALA A 37 -1.28 -8.21 -0.11
CA ALA A 37 -2.22 -8.62 -1.14
C ALA A 37 -3.34 -7.59 -1.37
N LEU A 38 -3.86 -6.99 -0.29
CA LEU A 38 -4.88 -5.94 -0.39
C LEU A 38 -4.35 -4.70 -1.12
N PHE A 39 -3.19 -4.17 -0.70
CA PHE A 39 -2.58 -3.03 -1.39
C PHE A 39 -2.17 -3.35 -2.83
N ALA A 40 -1.85 -4.61 -3.13
CA ALA A 40 -1.54 -5.05 -4.50
C ALA A 40 -2.76 -4.95 -5.40
N LEU A 41 -3.90 -5.47 -4.93
CA LEU A 41 -5.16 -5.36 -5.66
C LEU A 41 -5.57 -3.90 -5.86
N VAL A 42 -5.41 -3.05 -4.84
CA VAL A 42 -5.68 -1.61 -4.96
C VAL A 42 -4.76 -0.94 -5.99
N THR A 43 -3.47 -1.27 -5.98
CA THR A 43 -2.48 -0.71 -6.92
C THR A 43 -2.78 -1.12 -8.36
N VAL A 44 -3.06 -2.40 -8.59
CA VAL A 44 -3.39 -2.91 -9.92
C VAL A 44 -4.76 -2.39 -10.39
N GLY A 45 -5.75 -2.38 -9.50
CA GLY A 45 -7.10 -1.88 -9.81
C GLY A 45 -7.11 -0.38 -10.14
N SER A 46 -6.37 0.42 -9.37
CA SER A 46 -6.21 1.86 -9.67
C SER A 46 -5.44 2.08 -10.96
N ALA A 47 -4.33 1.36 -11.20
CA ALA A 47 -3.55 1.45 -12.44
C ALA A 47 -4.36 1.05 -13.68
N ALA A 48 -5.17 -0.01 -13.58
CA ALA A 48 -6.13 -0.38 -14.62
C ALA A 48 -7.18 0.73 -14.80
N GLY A 49 -7.68 1.31 -13.71
CA GLY A 49 -8.59 2.45 -13.74
C GLY A 49 -8.01 3.66 -14.49
N VAL A 50 -6.72 3.97 -14.33
CA VAL A 50 -6.05 5.07 -15.05
C VAL A 50 -6.16 4.92 -16.57
N VAL A 51 -6.08 3.68 -17.09
CA VAL A 51 -6.13 3.43 -18.53
C VAL A 51 -7.55 3.19 -19.06
N LEU A 52 -8.48 2.78 -18.20
CA LEU A 52 -9.86 2.43 -18.58
C LEU A 52 -10.84 3.60 -18.45
N VAL A 53 -10.57 4.57 -17.58
CA VAL A 53 -11.47 5.71 -17.35
C VAL A 53 -11.36 6.73 -18.48
N ARG A 54 -12.51 7.18 -18.98
CA ARG A 54 -12.58 8.11 -20.13
C ARG A 54 -12.32 9.56 -19.74
N ASP A 55 -12.68 9.94 -18.52
CA ASP A 55 -12.43 11.28 -17.99
C ASP A 55 -10.99 11.38 -17.46
N VAL A 56 -10.22 12.28 -18.04
CA VAL A 56 -8.77 12.40 -17.80
C VAL A 56 -8.48 12.86 -16.36
N TRP A 57 -9.37 13.65 -15.76
CA TRP A 57 -9.22 14.09 -14.36
C TRP A 57 -9.41 12.96 -13.37
N HIS A 58 -10.43 12.13 -13.55
CA HIS A 58 -10.60 10.93 -12.74
C HIS A 58 -9.43 9.97 -12.92
N SER A 59 -8.89 9.87 -14.13
CA SER A 59 -7.69 9.08 -14.41
C SER A 59 -6.45 9.60 -13.68
N ALA A 60 -6.28 10.93 -13.59
CA ALA A 60 -5.20 11.55 -12.82
C ALA A 60 -5.33 11.29 -11.31
N LEU A 61 -6.54 11.33 -10.75
CA LEU A 61 -6.77 10.99 -9.34
C LEU A 61 -6.48 9.51 -9.06
N LEU A 62 -6.88 8.60 -9.96
CA LEU A 62 -6.57 7.17 -9.86
C LEU A 62 -5.07 6.89 -9.95
N LEU A 63 -4.34 7.66 -10.76
CA LEU A 63 -2.88 7.59 -10.80
C LEU A 63 -2.29 7.96 -9.44
N GLY A 64 -2.85 8.97 -8.77
CA GLY A 64 -2.46 9.34 -7.41
C GLY A 64 -2.66 8.22 -6.41
N VAL A 65 -3.82 7.54 -6.45
CA VAL A 65 -4.09 6.36 -5.61
C VAL A 65 -3.06 5.26 -5.85
N SER A 66 -2.71 5.00 -7.12
CA SER A 66 -1.68 4.02 -7.48
C SER A 66 -0.31 4.38 -6.91
N LEU A 67 0.13 5.63 -7.07
CA LEU A 67 1.44 6.10 -6.59
C LEU A 67 1.55 6.11 -5.06
N VAL A 68 0.47 6.46 -4.35
CA VAL A 68 0.42 6.40 -2.88
C VAL A 68 0.43 4.95 -2.41
N SER A 69 -0.28 4.04 -3.09
CA SER A 69 -0.27 2.61 -2.74
C SER A 69 1.13 2.01 -2.90
N VAL A 70 1.90 2.43 -3.91
CA VAL A 70 3.32 2.08 -4.06
C VAL A 70 4.18 2.58 -2.89
N ALA A 71 3.88 3.77 -2.34
CA ALA A 71 4.59 4.24 -1.15
C ALA A 71 4.35 3.34 0.06
N VAL A 72 3.13 2.82 0.23
CA VAL A 72 2.80 1.84 1.28
C VAL A 72 3.62 0.56 1.11
N PHE A 73 3.81 0.07 -0.13
CA PHE A 73 4.68 -1.08 -0.38
C PHE A 73 6.11 -0.87 0.05
N TYR A 74 6.68 0.32 -0.20
CA TYR A 74 8.03 0.62 0.27
C TYR A 74 8.12 0.68 1.79
N ILE A 75 7.08 1.15 2.49
CA ILE A 75 7.03 1.12 3.96
C ILE A 75 6.98 -0.32 4.47
N MET A 76 6.14 -1.17 3.87
CA MET A 76 6.04 -2.59 4.24
C MET A 76 7.38 -3.31 4.05
N ASN A 77 8.07 -3.02 2.94
CA ASN A 77 9.38 -3.59 2.63
C ASN A 77 10.55 -2.96 3.41
N GLN A 78 10.28 -2.22 4.49
CA GLN A 78 11.27 -1.56 5.34
C GLN A 78 12.20 -0.58 4.59
N ALA A 79 11.75 -0.05 3.45
CA ALA A 79 12.51 0.87 2.59
C ALA A 79 12.10 2.33 2.84
N ALA A 80 12.37 2.83 4.05
CA ALA A 80 11.90 4.15 4.49
C ALA A 80 12.36 5.31 3.58
N PHE A 81 13.64 5.32 3.18
CA PHE A 81 14.17 6.37 2.29
C PHE A 81 13.46 6.40 0.93
N VAL A 82 13.24 5.21 0.34
CA VAL A 82 12.56 5.09 -0.96
C VAL A 82 11.09 5.48 -0.83
N ALA A 83 10.42 5.11 0.26
CA ALA A 83 9.05 5.53 0.54
C ALA A 83 8.92 7.06 0.65
N THR A 84 9.87 7.72 1.34
CA THR A 84 9.90 9.19 1.43
C THR A 84 10.09 9.83 0.06
N MET A 85 11.03 9.31 -0.74
CA MET A 85 11.25 9.80 -2.11
C MET A 85 10.03 9.55 -3.01
N GLN A 86 9.32 8.44 -2.80
CA GLN A 86 8.08 8.13 -3.53
C GLN A 86 7.03 9.21 -3.31
N ILE A 87 6.81 9.59 -2.04
CA ILE A 87 5.85 10.63 -1.69
C ILE A 87 6.35 12.00 -2.17
N LEU A 88 7.61 12.35 -1.95
CA LEU A 88 8.15 13.66 -2.29
C LEU A 88 8.16 13.91 -3.81
N VAL A 89 8.70 12.96 -4.59
CA VAL A 89 8.94 13.15 -6.02
C VAL A 89 7.73 12.76 -6.85
N TYR A 90 7.15 11.57 -6.62
CA TYR A 90 6.06 11.09 -7.47
C TYR A 90 4.72 11.66 -7.03
N VAL A 91 4.38 11.62 -5.75
CA VAL A 91 3.09 12.15 -5.26
C VAL A 91 3.12 13.67 -5.17
N GLY A 92 4.22 14.26 -4.68
CA GLY A 92 4.36 15.70 -4.48
C GLY A 92 4.78 16.48 -5.73
N GLY A 93 5.49 15.84 -6.67
CA GLY A 93 5.96 16.49 -7.90
C GLY A 93 5.18 16.02 -9.11
N VAL A 94 5.49 14.80 -9.58
CA VAL A 94 5.00 14.26 -10.86
C VAL A 94 3.48 14.23 -10.94
N LEU A 95 2.81 13.68 -9.92
CA LEU A 95 1.35 13.59 -9.87
C LEU A 95 0.70 14.98 -9.89
N ILE A 96 1.24 15.93 -9.13
CA ILE A 96 0.73 17.30 -9.09
C ILE A 96 0.88 17.93 -10.47
N LEU A 97 2.04 17.81 -11.11
CA LEU A 97 2.28 18.32 -12.47
C LEU A 97 1.33 17.69 -13.49
N ILE A 98 1.12 16.37 -13.45
CA ILE A 98 0.17 15.68 -14.33
C ILE A 98 -1.25 16.18 -14.08
N THR A 99 -1.66 16.29 -12.82
CA THR A 99 -3.02 16.73 -12.47
C THR A 99 -3.27 18.15 -12.93
N PHE A 100 -2.31 19.06 -12.75
CA PHE A 100 -2.39 20.42 -13.28
C PHE A 100 -2.43 20.45 -14.80
N ALA A 101 -1.55 19.70 -15.48
CA ALA A 101 -1.54 19.64 -16.94
C ALA A 101 -2.88 19.14 -17.49
N VAL A 102 -3.41 18.06 -16.92
CA VAL A 102 -4.72 17.50 -17.27
C VAL A 102 -5.83 18.51 -17.06
N MET A 103 -5.83 19.24 -15.92
CA MET A 103 -6.81 20.28 -15.64
C MET A 103 -6.73 21.42 -16.65
N LEU A 104 -5.52 21.85 -17.04
CA LEU A 104 -5.30 22.93 -18.00
C LEU A 104 -5.66 22.54 -19.45
N THR A 105 -5.51 21.26 -19.81
CA THR A 105 -5.86 20.74 -21.14
C THR A 105 -7.34 20.36 -21.28
N ARG A 106 -8.16 20.56 -20.25
CA ARG A 106 -9.62 20.40 -20.40
C ARG A 106 -10.14 21.51 -21.30
N GLU A 107 -10.48 21.17 -22.53
CA GLU A 107 -11.33 22.02 -23.39
C GLU A 107 -12.78 21.73 -23.03
N ASP A 108 -13.54 22.78 -22.70
CA ASP A 108 -14.96 22.69 -22.44
C ASP A 108 -15.70 22.37 -23.76
N GLU A 109 -16.04 21.09 -24.00
CA GLU A 109 -16.90 20.64 -25.12
C GLU A 109 -18.37 21.10 -24.95
N SER A 110 -18.62 22.36 -24.61
CA SER A 110 -19.98 22.91 -24.46
C SER A 110 -20.22 24.24 -25.18
N VAL A 111 -19.44 24.58 -26.21
CA VAL A 111 -19.70 25.76 -27.05
C VAL A 111 -19.93 25.35 -28.51
N VAL A 112 -20.97 24.54 -28.74
CA VAL A 112 -21.66 24.49 -30.03
C VAL A 112 -23.16 24.56 -29.76
N GLU A 113 -23.58 25.67 -29.13
CA GLU A 113 -24.96 26.11 -29.29
C GLU A 113 -25.03 26.82 -30.64
N VAL A 114 -25.63 26.12 -31.59
CA VAL A 114 -25.95 26.63 -32.92
C VAL A 114 -26.94 27.77 -32.73
N THR A 115 -26.47 29.02 -32.83
CA THR A 115 -27.36 30.18 -32.98
C THR A 115 -28.11 30.00 -34.33
N PRO A 116 -29.44 30.19 -34.37
CA PRO A 116 -30.26 29.92 -35.55
C PRO A 116 -29.91 30.77 -36.79
#